data_AF-A0A143B2T8-F1
#
_entry.id   AF-A0A143B2T8-F1
#
_cell.length_a   1.000
_cell.length_b   1.000
_cell.length_c   1.000
_cell.angle_alpha   90.00
_cell.angle_beta   90.00
_cell.angle_gamma   90.00
#
_symmetry.space_group_name_H-M   'P 1'
#
loop_
_entity.id
_entity.type
_entity.pdbx_description
1 polymer ?
#
loop_
_entity_poly.entity_id
_entity_poly.type
_entity_poly.pdbx_seq_one_letter_code
_entity_poly.pdbx_strand_id
1 'polypeptide(L)'
;MRWLLLSPFLLLTLSGCLNPYAGDFKCPETDNGKCVSVEDAYHESRGNPLGMSSQPSTGDYQEALYGRMAGLLKEPETPMVVPSKVMRVLMLPYEGKDEELYLYRYAYIFTDRPRWILTDPTKTPMGEQ
;
A
#
# COMPACT_ATOMS: atom_id res chain seq x y z
N MET A 1 37.46 34.52 44.65
CA MET A 1 37.79 33.15 44.15
C MET A 1 36.69 32.20 44.57
N ARG A 2 36.17 31.36 43.66
CA ARG A 2 35.10 30.34 43.85
C ARG A 2 33.70 30.71 43.35
N TRP A 3 33.52 31.21 42.13
CA TRP A 3 32.19 31.23 41.46
C TRP A 3 32.29 30.84 39.97
N LEU A 4 33.15 29.86 39.65
CA LEU A 4 33.39 29.36 38.28
C LEU A 4 33.10 27.87 38.10
N LEU A 5 32.24 27.26 38.93
CA LEU A 5 31.93 25.83 38.84
C LEU A 5 30.43 25.54 39.01
N LEU A 6 29.60 26.06 38.11
CA LEU A 6 28.23 25.61 37.81
C LEU A 6 27.87 26.27 36.47
N SER A 7 27.53 25.62 35.37
CA SER A 7 27.38 24.22 35.01
C SER A 7 27.12 24.24 33.48
N PRO A 8 27.70 23.34 32.67
CA PRO A 8 27.59 23.31 31.20
C PRO A 8 26.18 23.01 30.65
N PHE A 9 25.15 23.16 31.48
CA PHE A 9 23.75 22.87 31.16
C PHE A 9 23.08 23.95 30.29
N LEU A 10 23.70 25.13 30.17
CA LEU A 10 23.15 26.24 29.40
C LEU A 10 23.29 26.05 27.87
N LEU A 11 24.15 25.13 27.42
CA LEU A 11 24.39 24.88 25.98
C LEU A 11 23.57 23.73 25.39
N LEU A 12 22.78 23.02 26.20
CA LEU A 12 21.99 21.85 25.77
C LEU A 12 20.49 22.13 25.58
N THR A 13 20.04 23.39 25.70
CA THR A 13 18.62 23.75 25.58
C THR A 13 18.23 24.25 24.18
N LEU A 14 19.16 24.33 23.21
CA LEU A 14 18.88 24.82 21.85
C LEU A 14 18.63 23.71 20.79
N SER A 15 18.37 22.47 21.19
CA SER A 15 18.13 21.38 20.22
C SER A 15 16.67 21.22 19.77
N GLY A 16 15.81 22.22 20.01
CA GLY A 16 14.37 22.17 19.64
C GLY A 16 13.95 23.00 18.42
N CYS A 17 14.79 23.92 17.94
CA CYS A 17 14.35 24.92 16.94
C CYS A 17 14.65 24.56 15.48
N LEU A 18 15.15 23.36 15.21
CA LEU A 18 15.58 22.93 13.86
C LEU A 18 14.59 21.96 13.22
N ASN A 19 13.29 22.20 13.41
CA ASN A 19 12.30 21.65 12.49
C ASN A 19 11.95 22.72 11.44
N PRO A 20 12.47 22.62 10.20
CA PRO A 20 12.17 23.56 9.12
C PRO A 20 10.72 23.46 8.62
N TYR A 21 9.91 22.57 9.20
CA TYR A 21 8.49 22.41 8.92
C TYR A 21 7.66 22.76 10.17
N ALA A 22 7.68 24.03 10.58
CA ALA A 22 6.54 24.58 11.31
C ALA A 22 5.44 24.84 10.27
N GLY A 23 4.57 23.86 10.07
CA GLY A 23 3.47 23.94 9.12
C GLY A 23 2.36 24.82 9.69
N ASP A 24 2.46 26.14 9.54
CA ASP A 24 1.30 27.01 9.71
C ASP A 24 0.24 26.58 8.68
N PHE A 25 -0.82 25.95 9.17
CA PHE A 25 -1.88 25.35 8.38
C PHE A 25 -2.69 26.47 7.72
N LYS A 26 -2.38 26.80 6.46
CA LYS A 26 -3.10 27.83 5.71
C LYS A 26 -4.30 27.20 4.99
N CYS A 27 -5.51 27.40 5.52
CA CYS A 27 -6.73 27.02 4.82
C CYS A 27 -7.38 28.22 4.11
N PRO A 28 -7.32 28.30 2.79
CA PRO A 28 -8.21 29.14 2.01
C PRO A 28 -9.50 28.38 1.63
N GLU A 29 -10.63 28.95 2.01
CA GLU A 29 -12.06 28.62 1.75
C GLU A 29 -12.57 27.21 2.13
N THR A 30 -13.64 27.19 2.92
CA THR A 30 -14.20 26.02 3.63
C THR A 30 -15.58 25.66 3.09
N ASP A 31 -15.70 25.24 1.83
CA ASP A 31 -17.04 25.02 1.30
C ASP A 31 -17.67 23.69 1.79
N ASN A 32 -16.91 22.75 2.36
CA ASN A 32 -17.46 21.49 2.90
C ASN A 32 -16.68 20.86 4.09
N GLY A 33 -15.79 21.58 4.78
CA GLY A 33 -15.00 20.99 5.87
C GLY A 33 -14.42 22.00 6.86
N LYS A 34 -14.24 21.58 8.12
CA LYS A 34 -13.60 22.40 9.16
C LYS A 34 -12.10 22.49 8.90
N CYS A 35 -11.58 23.71 8.84
CA CYS A 35 -10.14 23.91 8.91
C CYS A 35 -9.69 23.85 10.36
N VAL A 36 -9.03 22.77 10.74
CA VAL A 36 -8.45 22.58 12.08
C VAL A 36 -7.04 22.00 11.93
N SER A 37 -6.22 22.12 12.97
CA SER A 37 -4.88 21.53 12.95
C SER A 37 -4.97 20.00 12.90
N VAL A 38 -3.88 19.33 12.49
CA VAL A 38 -3.80 17.86 12.48
C VAL A 38 -4.05 17.30 13.89
N GLU A 39 -3.54 17.97 14.92
CA GLU A 39 -3.73 17.57 16.32
C GLU A 39 -5.21 17.69 16.73
N ASP A 40 -5.85 18.81 16.38
CA ASP A 40 -7.26 19.04 16.68
C ASP A 40 -8.16 18.06 15.91
N ALA A 41 -7.88 17.81 14.63
CA ALA A 41 -8.58 16.81 13.82
C ALA A 41 -8.46 15.40 14.43
N TYR A 42 -7.28 15.04 14.93
CA TYR A 42 -7.04 13.76 15.60
C TYR A 42 -7.85 13.65 16.90
N HIS A 43 -7.85 14.70 17.73
CA HIS A 43 -8.62 14.73 18.97
C HIS A 43 -10.14 14.73 18.72
N GLU A 44 -10.62 15.45 17.69
CA GLU A 44 -12.03 15.44 17.30
C GLU A 44 -12.45 14.07 16.74
N SER A 45 -11.61 13.41 15.95
CA SER A 45 -11.87 12.05 15.43
C SER A 45 -11.92 10.99 16.52
N ARG A 46 -11.26 11.25 17.66
CA ARG A 46 -11.32 10.40 18.86
C ARG A 46 -12.54 10.69 19.74
N GLY A 47 -13.18 11.84 19.57
CA GLY A 47 -14.44 12.18 20.21
C GLY A 47 -15.62 11.56 19.48
N ASN A 48 -16.62 11.08 20.21
CA ASN A 48 -17.85 10.57 19.61
C ASN A 48 -18.68 11.75 19.06
N PRO A 49 -18.88 11.91 17.73
CA PRO A 49 -19.58 13.06 17.17
C PRO A 49 -21.09 13.05 17.45
N LEU A 50 -21.61 11.96 18.00
CA LEU A 50 -22.98 11.84 18.49
C LEU A 50 -22.88 11.59 19.99
N GLY A 51 -23.33 12.54 20.81
CA GLY A 51 -23.36 12.43 22.27
C GLY A 51 -24.31 11.33 22.78
N MET A 52 -24.04 10.09 22.41
CA MET A 52 -24.72 8.89 22.87
C MET A 52 -23.67 8.04 23.56
N SER A 53 -23.58 8.16 24.88
CA SER A 53 -22.85 7.22 25.72
C SER A 53 -23.64 5.90 25.83
N SER A 54 -23.94 5.27 24.70
CA SER A 54 -24.10 3.83 24.69
C SER A 54 -22.69 3.29 24.46
N GLN A 55 -21.95 3.05 25.54
CA GLN A 55 -20.78 2.17 25.46
C GLN A 55 -21.30 0.89 24.80
N PRO A 56 -20.89 0.56 23.57
CA PRO A 56 -21.27 -0.72 23.00
C PRO A 56 -20.81 -1.77 24.01
N SER A 57 -21.72 -2.64 24.41
CA SER A 57 -21.32 -3.74 25.30
C SER A 57 -20.20 -4.50 24.58
N THR A 58 -19.30 -5.13 25.32
CA THR A 58 -18.20 -5.88 24.70
C THR A 58 -18.70 -6.89 23.64
N GLY A 59 -19.94 -7.38 23.78
CA GLY A 59 -20.61 -8.23 22.80
C GLY A 59 -20.95 -7.52 21.48
N ASP A 60 -21.48 -6.29 21.53
CA ASP A 60 -21.85 -5.53 20.32
C ASP A 60 -20.63 -5.21 19.44
N TYR A 61 -19.50 -4.88 20.08
CA TYR A 61 -18.23 -4.66 19.38
C TYR A 61 -17.71 -5.95 18.73
N GLN A 62 -17.76 -7.06 19.46
CA GLN A 62 -17.34 -8.37 18.95
C GLN A 62 -18.17 -8.79 17.74
N GLU A 63 -19.49 -8.61 17.80
CA GLU A 63 -20.38 -8.94 16.70
C GLU A 63 -20.09 -8.09 15.45
N ALA A 64 -19.90 -6.78 15.61
CA ALA A 64 -19.52 -5.89 14.51
C ALA A 64 -18.14 -6.24 13.91
N LEU A 65 -17.17 -6.61 14.75
CA LEU A 65 -15.84 -7.04 14.33
C LEU A 65 -15.92 -8.35 13.54
N TYR A 66 -16.58 -9.38 14.08
CA TYR A 66 -16.72 -10.66 13.42
C TYR A 66 -17.58 -10.58 12.15
N GLY A 67 -18.60 -9.71 12.12
CA GLY A 67 -19.38 -9.42 10.91
C GLY A 67 -18.52 -8.83 9.79
N ARG A 68 -17.61 -7.91 10.11
CA ARG A 68 -16.63 -7.39 9.14
C ARG A 68 -15.68 -8.48 8.64
N MET A 69 -15.12 -9.26 9.55
CA MET A 69 -14.18 -10.33 9.20
C MET A 69 -14.87 -11.39 8.32
N ALA A 70 -16.10 -11.78 8.66
CA ALA A 70 -16.91 -12.69 7.85
C ALA A 70 -17.25 -12.11 6.47
N GLY A 71 -17.47 -10.79 6.38
CA GLY A 71 -17.66 -10.08 5.12
C GLY A 71 -16.44 -10.19 4.20
N LEU A 72 -15.24 -9.96 4.73
CA LEU A 72 -13.97 -10.07 3.99
C LEU A 72 -13.68 -11.50 3.55
N LEU A 73 -14.04 -12.49 4.37
CA LEU A 73 -13.90 -13.91 4.01
C LEU A 73 -14.92 -14.37 2.95
N LYS A 74 -16.01 -13.63 2.78
CA LYS A 74 -17.05 -13.90 1.77
C LYS A 74 -16.75 -13.22 0.44
N GLU A 75 -15.81 -12.27 0.40
CA GLU A 75 -15.37 -11.66 -0.86
C GLU A 75 -14.84 -12.74 -1.81
N PRO A 76 -15.20 -12.67 -3.10
CA PRO A 76 -14.76 -13.67 -4.05
C PRO A 76 -13.23 -13.66 -4.14
N GLU A 77 -12.61 -14.85 -4.04
CA GLU A 77 -11.17 -14.98 -4.22
C GLU A 77 -10.77 -14.34 -5.56
N THR A 78 -9.79 -13.44 -5.50
CA THR A 78 -9.31 -12.76 -6.70
C THR A 78 -8.69 -13.81 -7.64
N PRO A 79 -9.16 -13.92 -8.89
CA PRO A 79 -8.62 -14.91 -9.81
C PRO A 79 -7.16 -14.60 -10.07
N MET A 80 -6.28 -15.58 -9.90
CA MET A 80 -4.86 -15.42 -10.18
C MET A 80 -4.52 -15.93 -11.57
N VAL A 81 -3.69 -15.17 -12.30
CA VAL A 81 -3.18 -15.58 -13.61
C VAL A 81 -1.99 -16.50 -13.39
N VAL A 82 -2.07 -17.73 -13.87
CA VAL A 82 -0.90 -18.61 -13.89
C VAL A 82 0.02 -18.17 -15.02
N PRO A 83 1.32 -17.94 -14.76
CA PRO A 83 2.27 -17.63 -15.82
C PRO A 83 2.36 -18.79 -16.80
N SER A 84 2.18 -18.50 -18.08
CA SER A 84 2.32 -19.48 -19.16
C SER A 84 3.78 -19.86 -19.37
N LYS A 85 4.02 -21.07 -19.90
CA LYS A 85 5.33 -21.45 -20.38
C LYS A 85 5.67 -20.68 -21.66
N VAL A 86 6.86 -20.07 -21.68
CA VAL A 86 7.36 -19.29 -22.83
C VAL A 86 8.52 -20.05 -23.48
N MET A 87 8.46 -20.22 -24.79
CA MET A 87 9.58 -20.69 -25.59
C MET A 87 10.33 -19.50 -26.17
N ARG A 88 11.65 -19.53 -26.06
CA ARG A 88 12.55 -18.53 -26.64
C ARG A 88 13.24 -19.13 -27.86
N VAL A 89 12.96 -18.57 -29.02
CA VAL A 89 13.60 -18.95 -30.29
C VAL A 89 14.72 -17.96 -30.58
N LEU A 90 15.96 -18.46 -30.72
CA LEU A 90 17.09 -17.66 -31.19
C LEU A 90 17.11 -17.65 -32.72
N MET A 91 16.91 -16.48 -33.29
CA MET A 91 17.19 -16.22 -34.70
C MET A 91 18.66 -15.80 -34.80
N LEU A 92 19.47 -16.60 -35.48
CA LEU A 92 20.87 -16.26 -35.77
C LEU A 92 20.94 -15.19 -36.87
N PRO A 93 22.07 -14.47 -37.01
CA PRO A 93 22.22 -13.50 -38.08
C PRO A 93 22.10 -14.16 -39.46
N TYR A 94 21.37 -13.52 -40.37
CA TYR A 94 21.15 -14.02 -41.73
C TYR A 94 20.95 -12.86 -42.70
N GLU A 95 21.14 -13.15 -43.99
CA GLU A 95 20.87 -12.20 -45.07
C GLU A 95 19.44 -12.36 -45.58
N GLY A 96 18.73 -11.24 -45.71
CA GLY A 96 17.38 -11.17 -46.27
C GLY A 96 17.37 -11.32 -47.80
N LYS A 97 16.19 -11.25 -48.40
CA LYS A 97 16.05 -11.36 -49.86
C LYS A 97 16.58 -10.13 -50.62
N ASP A 98 16.61 -8.99 -49.95
CA ASP A 98 17.01 -7.70 -50.52
C ASP A 98 18.37 -7.25 -49.96
N GLU A 99 19.31 -8.18 -49.76
CA GLU A 99 20.66 -7.95 -49.20
C GLU A 99 20.64 -7.30 -47.80
N GLU A 100 19.53 -7.46 -47.06
CA GLU A 100 19.37 -6.93 -45.71
C GLU A 100 20.09 -7.81 -44.69
N LEU A 101 20.96 -7.22 -43.87
CA LEU A 101 21.57 -7.94 -42.76
C LEU A 101 20.65 -7.97 -41.54
N TYR A 102 20.07 -9.14 -41.26
CA TYR A 102 19.35 -9.38 -40.01
C TYR A 102 20.34 -9.80 -38.93
N LEU A 103 20.37 -9.05 -37.82
CA LEU A 103 21.17 -9.39 -36.64
C LEU A 103 20.46 -10.45 -35.78
N TYR A 104 21.19 -11.02 -34.83
CA TYR A 104 20.63 -12.00 -33.91
C TYR A 104 19.48 -11.39 -33.09
N ARG A 105 18.38 -12.11 -32.95
CA ARG A 105 17.24 -11.68 -32.12
C ARG A 105 16.51 -12.86 -31.51
N TYR A 106 15.82 -12.60 -30.41
CA TYR A 106 14.97 -13.58 -29.76
C TYR A 106 13.50 -13.32 -30.08
N ALA A 107 12.77 -14.36 -30.46
CA ALA A 107 11.31 -14.35 -30.47
C ALA A 107 10.79 -15.17 -29.28
N TYR A 108 9.83 -14.59 -28.55
CA TYR A 108 9.19 -15.23 -27.40
C TYR A 108 7.77 -15.62 -27.78
N ILE A 109 7.43 -16.89 -27.59
CA ILE A 109 6.13 -17.45 -27.97
C ILE A 109 5.55 -18.18 -26.76
N PHE A 110 4.28 -17.97 -26.47
CA PHE A 110 3.55 -18.75 -25.49
C PHE A 110 3.35 -20.18 -26.02
N THR A 111 3.89 -21.16 -25.30
CA THR A 111 3.69 -22.58 -25.62
C THR A 111 2.35 -23.09 -25.11
N ASP A 112 1.90 -22.55 -23.99
CA ASP A 112 0.62 -22.85 -23.35
C ASP A 112 -0.16 -21.54 -23.18
N ARG A 113 -1.50 -21.60 -23.26
CA ARG A 113 -2.33 -20.40 -23.04
C ARG A 113 -2.30 -19.98 -21.56
N PRO A 114 -2.23 -18.67 -21.25
CA PRO A 114 -2.41 -18.19 -19.88
C PRO A 114 -3.84 -18.52 -19.43
N ARG A 115 -3.96 -19.00 -18.19
CA ARG A 115 -5.25 -19.42 -17.62
C ARG A 115 -5.47 -18.67 -16.31
N TRP A 116 -6.70 -18.22 -16.13
CA TRP A 116 -7.17 -17.75 -14.83
C TRP A 116 -7.53 -18.95 -13.98
N ILE A 117 -7.03 -19.01 -12.75
CA ILE A 117 -7.45 -20.01 -11.77
C ILE A 117 -8.08 -19.30 -10.57
N LEU A 118 -9.26 -19.78 -10.20
CA LEU A 118 -10.07 -19.30 -9.07
C LEU A 118 -9.90 -20.23 -7.84
N THR A 119 -8.75 -20.89 -7.71
CA THR A 119 -8.56 -21.95 -6.71
C THR A 119 -7.11 -22.04 -6.24
N ASP A 120 -6.94 -22.56 -5.02
CA ASP A 120 -5.69 -22.88 -4.33
C ASP A 120 -4.51 -23.24 -5.27
N PRO A 121 -3.40 -22.47 -5.24
CA PRO A 121 -2.27 -22.63 -6.16
C PRO A 121 -1.53 -23.97 -6.04
N THR A 122 -1.79 -24.74 -4.98
CA THR A 122 -1.15 -26.04 -4.75
C THR A 122 -1.83 -27.19 -5.51
N LYS A 123 -3.05 -26.99 -6.00
CA LYS A 123 -3.80 -28.00 -6.75
C LYS A 123 -3.55 -27.83 -8.24
N THR A 124 -2.85 -28.80 -8.83
CA THR A 124 -2.70 -28.86 -10.29
C THR A 124 -4.09 -29.04 -10.91
N PRO A 125 -4.50 -28.18 -11.85
CA PRO A 125 -5.79 -28.30 -12.50
C PRO A 125 -5.81 -29.61 -13.29
N MET A 126 -6.77 -30.47 -12.95
CA MET A 126 -7.05 -31.72 -13.64
C MET A 126 -7.34 -31.38 -15.11
N GLY A 127 -6.54 -31.91 -16.03
CA GLY A 127 -6.55 -31.53 -17.44
C GLY A 127 -7.92 -31.71 -18.09
N GLU A 128 -8.23 -30.79 -19.01
CA GLU A 128 -9.16 -31.05 -20.11
C GLU A 128 -8.58 -32.24 -20.90
N GLN A 129 -9.32 -33.35 -20.90
CA GLN A 129 -9.19 -34.41 -21.92
C GLN A 129 -9.87 -33.94 -23.21
#